data_AF-A0A2V8P643-F1
#
_entry.id   AF-A0A2V8P643-F1
#
_cell.length_a   1.000
_cell.length_b   1.000
_cell.length_c   1.000
_cell.angle_alpha   90.00
_cell.angle_beta   90.00
_cell.angle_gamma   90.00
#
_symmetry.space_group_name_H-M   'P 1'
#
loop_
_entity.id
_entity.type
_entity.pdbx_description
1 polymer ?
#
loop_
_entity_poly.entity_id
_entity_poly.type
_entity_poly.pdbx_seq_one_letter_code
_entity_poly.pdbx_strand_id
1 'polypeptide(L)'
;MKRYLAPLFSSMLVLASGIANLANAQGSKSAAQVHLDRAKAAAYRPGYPLTNLYETVCAPALSEQGPVEPTPTAGGQTAPSLANRKVPPRSEWYSEPAKVFDNLYWLGSHGDAYSVPKISGDSTWAVKTSEGIILIDTGYDYSAKELITDGLKKLGEDPAQIKYVILSHNHGDRYFGAKYIQDTYKARIIMSEGDWTAMAKSNEPVELRPKKDMVATDGMKLALGDTTLTLYITPGHTPATISTLVPLKDGSERHVGAVWGGINPSLTRYGVRYYKNWEETFKTWSASTARFQEIAAKAGADTYLTIHPFYDNALEKIHALKYRKPGDPHPLVNKDNLNRFLTIIKECTDAQLARISS
;
A
#
# COMPACT_ATOMS: atom_id res chain seq x y z
N MET A 1 69.73 -3.53 -40.94
CA MET A 1 69.41 -3.85 -39.54
C MET A 1 68.96 -2.59 -38.81
N LYS A 2 67.65 -2.34 -38.69
CA LYS A 2 67.09 -1.32 -37.79
C LYS A 2 65.96 -1.97 -37.01
N ARG A 3 66.14 -2.07 -35.69
CA ARG A 3 65.19 -2.67 -34.75
C ARG A 3 64.08 -1.67 -34.45
N TYR A 4 62.83 -2.11 -34.57
CA TYR A 4 61.66 -1.42 -34.03
C TYR A 4 61.49 -1.82 -32.56
N LEU A 5 61.41 -0.83 -31.66
CA LEU A 5 60.95 -0.98 -30.28
C LEU A 5 59.55 -0.38 -30.21
N ALA A 6 58.53 -1.22 -30.01
CA ALA A 6 57.17 -0.80 -29.69
C ALA A 6 56.99 -0.80 -28.16
N PRO A 7 56.32 0.20 -27.55
CA PRO A 7 56.08 0.21 -26.12
C PRO A 7 54.86 -0.66 -25.76
N LEU A 8 55.06 -1.65 -24.89
CA LEU A 8 54.02 -2.36 -24.15
C LEU A 8 53.56 -1.49 -22.98
N PHE A 9 52.50 -0.72 -23.15
CA PHE A 9 51.78 -0.08 -22.03
C PHE A 9 50.28 -0.03 -22.32
N SER A 10 49.55 -1.09 -21.96
CA SER A 10 48.08 -1.08 -21.75
C SER A 10 47.60 -2.46 -21.30
N SER A 11 47.80 -2.81 -20.03
CA SER A 11 47.19 -4.02 -19.44
C SER A 11 46.91 -3.93 -17.93
N MET A 12 47.50 -2.98 -17.20
CA MET A 12 47.31 -2.86 -15.74
C MET A 12 46.12 -1.99 -15.30
N LEU A 13 45.58 -1.11 -16.15
CA LEU A 13 44.49 -0.22 -15.73
C LEU A 13 43.11 -0.93 -15.64
N VAL A 14 42.89 -2.00 -16.40
CA VAL A 14 41.60 -2.70 -16.49
C VAL A 14 41.35 -3.63 -15.30
N LEU A 15 42.42 -4.22 -14.71
CA LEU A 15 42.31 -5.10 -13.55
C LEU A 15 41.97 -4.36 -12.25
N ALA A 16 42.56 -3.18 -12.02
CA ALA A 16 42.32 -2.41 -10.80
C ALA A 16 40.87 -1.87 -10.72
N SER A 17 40.32 -1.40 -11.84
CA SER A 17 38.91 -0.98 -11.93
C SER A 17 37.93 -2.14 -11.77
N GLY A 18 38.27 -3.32 -12.29
CA GLY A 18 37.44 -4.52 -12.14
C GLY A 18 37.35 -5.01 -10.68
N ILE A 19 38.47 -5.00 -9.96
CA ILE A 19 38.53 -5.43 -8.55
C ILE A 19 37.78 -4.45 -7.64
N ALA A 20 37.91 -3.14 -7.85
CA ALA A 20 37.21 -2.13 -7.07
C ALA A 20 35.68 -2.21 -7.26
N ASN A 21 35.21 -2.40 -8.49
CA ASN A 21 33.78 -2.56 -8.79
C ASN A 21 33.19 -3.83 -8.17
N LEU A 22 33.94 -4.93 -8.16
CA LEU A 22 33.52 -6.19 -7.53
C LEU A 22 33.45 -6.07 -6.01
N ALA A 23 34.44 -5.43 -5.38
CA ALA A 23 34.45 -5.19 -3.94
C ALA A 23 33.27 -4.32 -3.49
N ASN A 24 32.95 -3.27 -4.26
CA ASN A 24 31.85 -2.36 -3.95
C ASN A 24 30.47 -3.04 -4.10
N ALA A 25 30.29 -3.80 -5.19
CA ALA A 25 29.08 -4.60 -5.41
C ALA A 25 28.88 -5.67 -4.32
N GLN A 26 29.97 -6.27 -3.84
CA GLN A 26 29.92 -7.22 -2.73
C GLN A 26 29.56 -6.55 -1.41
N GLY A 27 30.12 -5.36 -1.13
CA GLY A 27 29.80 -4.55 0.05
C GLY A 27 28.32 -4.15 0.11
N SER A 28 27.74 -3.70 -1.01
CA SER A 28 26.31 -3.34 -1.08
C SER A 28 25.37 -4.53 -0.82
N LYS A 29 25.72 -5.71 -1.35
CA LYS A 29 24.98 -6.95 -1.08
C LYS A 29 25.05 -7.34 0.40
N SER A 30 26.23 -7.27 1.02
CA SER A 30 26.38 -7.57 2.44
C SER A 30 25.60 -6.61 3.35
N ALA A 31 25.60 -5.30 3.04
CA ALA A 31 24.81 -4.32 3.78
C ALA A 31 23.30 -4.58 3.66
N ALA A 32 22.82 -4.88 2.44
CA ALA A 32 21.42 -5.22 2.22
C ALA A 32 21.00 -6.50 2.95
N GLN A 33 21.89 -7.50 3.04
CA GLN A 33 21.59 -8.78 3.67
C GLN A 33 21.14 -8.65 5.14
N VAL A 34 21.74 -7.73 5.89
CA VAL A 34 21.36 -7.48 7.30
C VAL A 34 19.87 -7.12 7.43
N HIS A 35 19.38 -6.30 6.52
CA HIS A 35 17.98 -5.89 6.49
C HIS A 35 17.08 -7.01 5.96
N LEU A 36 17.51 -7.73 4.92
CA LEU A 36 16.79 -8.88 4.39
C LEU A 36 16.58 -9.97 5.44
N ASP A 37 17.57 -10.25 6.29
CA ASP A 37 17.47 -11.24 7.36
C ASP A 37 16.44 -10.83 8.42
N ARG A 38 16.40 -9.54 8.78
CA ARG A 38 15.39 -8.99 9.71
C ARG A 38 13.99 -9.06 9.12
N ALA A 39 13.83 -8.68 7.85
CA ALA A 39 12.56 -8.79 7.15
C ALA A 39 12.09 -10.26 7.07
N LYS A 40 13.00 -11.19 6.76
CA LYS A 40 12.71 -12.63 6.71
C LYS A 40 12.30 -13.19 8.08
N ALA A 41 12.96 -12.78 9.15
CA ALA A 41 12.59 -13.17 10.53
C ALA A 41 11.19 -12.64 10.94
N ALA A 42 10.78 -11.51 10.37
CA ALA A 42 9.45 -10.93 10.53
C ALA A 42 8.41 -11.51 9.57
N ALA A 43 8.78 -12.32 8.56
CA ALA A 43 7.85 -12.79 7.53
C ALA A 43 6.93 -13.93 8.00
N TYR A 44 7.35 -14.79 8.93
CA TYR A 44 6.57 -15.97 9.32
C TYR A 44 6.27 -16.07 10.82
N ARG A 45 4.98 -16.24 11.15
CA ARG A 45 4.45 -16.81 12.40
C ARG A 45 3.39 -17.83 12.00
N PRO A 46 3.27 -18.97 12.71
CA PRO A 46 2.14 -19.87 12.53
C PRO A 46 0.80 -19.10 12.67
N GLY A 47 -0.10 -19.27 11.70
CA GLY A 47 -1.41 -18.62 11.66
C GLY A 47 -1.42 -17.18 11.12
N TYR A 48 -0.27 -16.50 11.03
CA TYR A 48 -0.16 -15.12 10.54
C TYR A 48 1.07 -14.95 9.61
N PRO A 49 1.11 -15.64 8.46
CA PRO A 49 2.20 -15.49 7.51
C PRO A 49 2.09 -14.16 6.76
N LEU A 50 3.24 -13.49 6.58
CA LEU A 50 3.42 -12.29 5.78
C LEU A 50 4.47 -12.54 4.68
N THR A 51 4.61 -13.79 4.23
CA THR A 51 5.63 -14.21 3.27
C THR A 51 5.43 -13.52 1.92
N ASN A 52 4.18 -13.36 1.48
CA ASN A 52 3.85 -12.63 0.25
C ASN A 52 4.27 -11.16 0.29
N LEU A 53 4.13 -10.51 1.45
CA LEU A 53 4.61 -9.15 1.66
C LEU A 53 6.14 -9.11 1.55
N TYR A 54 6.85 -10.00 2.25
CA TYR A 54 8.30 -10.10 2.17
C TYR A 54 8.77 -10.32 0.73
N GLU A 55 8.24 -11.34 0.05
CA GLU A 55 8.60 -11.68 -1.33
C GLU A 55 8.38 -10.50 -2.27
N THR A 56 7.30 -9.74 -2.08
CA THR A 56 6.97 -8.61 -2.95
C THR A 56 7.86 -7.40 -2.68
N VAL A 57 7.95 -6.96 -1.43
CA VAL A 57 8.63 -5.70 -1.08
C VAL A 57 10.15 -5.85 -1.10
N CYS A 58 10.67 -7.03 -0.76
CA CYS A 58 12.11 -7.30 -0.83
C CYS A 58 12.58 -7.73 -2.23
N ALA A 59 11.69 -8.05 -3.19
CA ALA A 59 12.08 -8.54 -4.52
C ALA A 59 13.14 -7.68 -5.22
N PRO A 60 13.05 -6.33 -5.26
CA PRO A 60 14.08 -5.53 -5.92
C PRO A 60 15.45 -5.69 -5.26
N ALA A 61 15.52 -5.75 -3.94
CA ALA A 61 16.79 -5.93 -3.21
C ALA A 61 17.37 -7.35 -3.33
N LEU A 62 16.49 -8.36 -3.42
CA LEU A 62 16.85 -9.76 -3.64
C LEU A 62 17.33 -10.04 -5.07
N SER A 63 16.99 -9.19 -6.02
CA SER A 63 17.43 -9.35 -7.41
C SER A 63 18.93 -9.11 -7.57
N GLU A 64 19.54 -9.76 -8.56
CA GLU A 64 20.98 -9.61 -8.84
C GLU A 64 21.34 -8.16 -9.20
N GLN A 65 20.47 -7.51 -9.96
CA GLN A 65 20.62 -6.14 -10.44
C GLN A 65 20.39 -5.10 -9.34
N GLY A 66 19.59 -5.44 -8.31
CA GLY A 66 19.11 -4.47 -7.34
C GLY A 66 17.98 -3.60 -7.91
N PRO A 67 17.54 -2.57 -7.18
CA PRO A 67 16.54 -1.63 -7.67
C PRO A 67 17.06 -0.86 -8.88
N VAL A 68 16.28 -0.83 -9.96
CA VAL A 68 16.63 -0.14 -11.22
C VAL A 68 15.76 1.11 -11.38
N GLU A 69 16.38 2.27 -11.61
CA GLU A 69 15.62 3.49 -11.91
C GLU A 69 14.95 3.39 -13.28
N PRO A 70 13.63 3.65 -13.38
CA PRO A 70 12.97 3.78 -14.67
C PRO A 70 13.55 4.97 -15.46
N THR A 71 13.93 4.72 -16.72
CA THR A 71 14.46 5.73 -17.65
C THR A 71 13.44 6.85 -17.88
N PRO A 72 13.84 8.14 -17.95
CA PRO A 72 12.92 9.28 -18.09
C PRO A 72 11.98 9.22 -19.32
N THR A 73 12.41 8.61 -20.42
CA THR A 73 11.61 8.42 -21.65
C THR A 73 10.66 7.23 -21.57
N ALA A 74 10.89 6.30 -20.66
CA ALA A 74 9.95 5.24 -20.29
C ALA A 74 9.00 5.77 -19.19
N GLY A 75 8.40 6.94 -19.44
CA GLY A 75 7.44 7.57 -18.54
C GLY A 75 6.47 6.51 -18.03
N GLY A 76 6.52 6.25 -16.72
CA GLY A 76 6.01 5.01 -16.11
C GLY A 76 4.61 4.66 -16.60
N GLN A 77 4.39 3.36 -16.83
CA GLN A 77 3.13 2.71 -17.28
C GLN A 77 2.07 3.71 -17.80
N THR A 78 1.90 3.81 -19.12
CA THR A 78 0.74 4.53 -19.66
C THR A 78 -0.53 3.80 -19.25
N ALA A 79 -1.40 4.47 -18.49
CA ALA A 79 -2.72 3.91 -18.19
C ALA A 79 -3.50 3.74 -19.50
N PRO A 80 -4.16 2.58 -19.73
CA PRO A 80 -5.04 2.45 -20.88
C PRO A 80 -6.19 3.46 -20.76
N SER A 81 -6.65 3.99 -21.91
CA SER A 81 -7.88 4.77 -21.93
C SER A 81 -9.06 3.94 -21.41
N LEU A 82 -10.09 4.59 -20.87
CA LEU A 82 -11.27 3.89 -20.35
C LEU A 82 -11.91 2.96 -21.40
N ALA A 83 -11.93 3.39 -22.67
CA ALA A 83 -12.46 2.61 -23.79
C ALA A 83 -11.65 1.34 -24.11
N ASN A 84 -10.34 1.34 -23.82
CA ASN A 84 -9.44 0.22 -24.10
C ASN A 84 -9.14 -0.62 -22.86
N ARG A 85 -9.66 -0.23 -21.69
CA ARG A 85 -9.42 -0.96 -20.45
C ARG A 85 -10.27 -2.23 -20.41
N LYS A 86 -9.61 -3.38 -20.34
CA LYS A 86 -10.27 -4.67 -20.13
C LYS A 86 -10.71 -4.80 -18.67
N VAL A 87 -12.01 -4.92 -18.44
CA VAL A 87 -12.56 -5.25 -17.12
C VAL A 87 -12.40 -6.76 -16.89
N PRO A 88 -11.78 -7.20 -15.79
CA PRO A 88 -11.67 -8.62 -15.47
C PRO A 88 -13.07 -9.22 -15.21
N PRO A 89 -13.27 -10.52 -15.52
CA PRO A 89 -14.48 -11.25 -15.14
C PRO A 89 -14.81 -11.05 -13.67
N ARG A 90 -16.11 -10.94 -13.35
CA ARG A 90 -16.59 -10.77 -11.97
C ARG A 90 -16.01 -11.79 -10.99
N SER A 91 -15.81 -13.03 -11.43
CA SER A 91 -15.21 -14.09 -10.62
C SER A 91 -13.77 -13.80 -10.15
N GLU A 92 -13.05 -12.90 -10.82
CA GLU A 92 -11.65 -12.58 -10.48
C GLU A 92 -11.52 -11.44 -9.47
N TRP A 93 -12.59 -10.67 -9.23
CA TRP A 93 -12.56 -9.53 -8.31
C TRP A 93 -13.70 -9.52 -7.28
N TYR A 94 -14.77 -10.27 -7.47
CA TYR A 94 -15.88 -10.25 -6.52
C TYR A 94 -15.54 -11.06 -5.27
N SER A 95 -15.86 -10.50 -4.11
CA SER A 95 -15.87 -11.21 -2.83
C SER A 95 -17.09 -10.77 -2.02
N GLU A 96 -17.55 -11.68 -1.17
CA GLU A 96 -18.68 -11.39 -0.29
C GLU A 96 -18.31 -10.32 0.74
N PRO A 97 -19.13 -9.26 0.90
CA PRO A 97 -18.88 -8.24 1.92
C PRO A 97 -19.03 -8.85 3.31
N ALA A 98 -18.38 -8.25 4.31
CA ALA A 98 -18.38 -8.77 5.67
C ALA A 98 -18.45 -7.65 6.71
N LYS A 99 -19.22 -7.89 7.77
CA LYS A 99 -19.06 -7.16 9.03
C LYS A 99 -17.85 -7.73 9.75
N VAL A 100 -16.85 -6.88 9.99
CA VAL A 100 -15.56 -7.28 10.56
C VAL A 100 -15.49 -6.92 12.04
N PHE A 101 -15.84 -5.68 12.40
CA PHE A 101 -16.06 -5.25 13.77
C PHE A 101 -17.49 -4.70 13.90
N ASP A 102 -17.94 -4.35 15.10
CA ASP A 102 -19.27 -3.77 15.30
C ASP A 102 -19.52 -2.50 14.49
N ASN A 103 -18.45 -1.75 14.26
CA ASN A 103 -18.47 -0.49 13.52
C ASN A 103 -17.61 -0.53 12.24
N LEU A 104 -17.20 -1.70 11.75
CA LEU A 104 -16.35 -1.82 10.56
C LEU A 104 -16.84 -2.90 9.61
N TYR A 105 -16.98 -2.53 8.33
CA TYR A 105 -17.31 -3.44 7.25
C TYR A 105 -16.20 -3.49 6.21
N TRP A 106 -15.99 -4.67 5.64
CA TRP A 106 -15.11 -4.89 4.50
C TRP A 106 -15.96 -5.03 3.23
N LEU A 107 -15.60 -4.26 2.21
CA LEU A 107 -16.31 -4.08 0.94
C LEU A 107 -15.31 -4.18 -0.24
N GLY A 108 -14.27 -5.00 -0.08
CA GLY A 108 -13.16 -5.07 -1.02
C GLY A 108 -13.35 -6.10 -2.14
N SER A 109 -12.40 -6.10 -3.07
CA SER A 109 -12.28 -7.07 -4.13
C SER A 109 -11.50 -8.31 -3.68
N HIS A 110 -11.71 -9.42 -4.36
CA HIS A 110 -10.98 -10.66 -4.14
C HIS A 110 -9.48 -10.46 -4.33
N GLY A 111 -8.69 -10.96 -3.38
CA GLY A 111 -7.25 -11.09 -3.51
C GLY A 111 -6.82 -12.41 -2.91
N ASP A 112 -6.01 -13.14 -3.68
CA ASP A 112 -5.51 -14.46 -3.35
C ASP A 112 -4.06 -14.59 -3.83
N ALA A 113 -3.21 -15.02 -2.91
CA ALA A 113 -1.80 -15.23 -3.17
C ALA A 113 -1.43 -16.58 -3.80
N TYR A 114 -2.38 -17.51 -3.83
CA TYR A 114 -2.19 -18.86 -4.31
C TYR A 114 -2.71 -19.07 -5.73
N SER A 115 -3.59 -18.18 -6.21
CA SER A 115 -4.03 -18.13 -7.60
C SER A 115 -2.89 -17.88 -8.59
N VAL A 116 -3.04 -18.41 -9.81
CA VAL A 116 -2.11 -18.20 -10.93
C VAL A 116 -2.91 -17.67 -12.14
N PRO A 117 -2.72 -16.40 -12.54
CA PRO A 117 -1.84 -15.39 -11.92
C PRO A 117 -2.31 -14.97 -10.51
N LYS A 118 -1.37 -14.49 -9.69
CA LYS A 118 -1.66 -13.95 -8.35
C LYS A 118 -2.64 -12.77 -8.47
N ILE A 119 -3.62 -12.69 -7.57
CA ILE A 119 -4.62 -11.62 -7.55
C ILE A 119 -4.40 -10.81 -6.28
N SER A 120 -3.99 -9.54 -6.40
CA SER A 120 -3.69 -8.74 -5.20
C SER A 120 -4.95 -8.35 -4.41
N GLY A 121 -6.05 -8.07 -5.13
CA GLY A 121 -7.27 -7.49 -4.58
C GLY A 121 -7.06 -6.10 -3.97
N ASP A 122 -8.17 -5.47 -3.60
CA ASP A 122 -8.23 -4.13 -3.01
C ASP A 122 -9.19 -4.18 -1.83
N SER A 123 -8.79 -3.67 -0.68
CA SER A 123 -9.72 -3.49 0.42
C SER A 123 -10.40 -2.13 0.31
N THR A 124 -11.71 -2.10 0.50
CA THR A 124 -12.44 -0.90 0.87
C THR A 124 -13.03 -1.12 2.25
N TRP A 125 -12.75 -0.22 3.19
CA TRP A 125 -13.26 -0.29 4.55
C TRP A 125 -14.36 0.74 4.77
N ALA A 126 -15.49 0.33 5.33
CA ALA A 126 -16.55 1.24 5.75
C ALA A 126 -16.62 1.29 7.27
N VAL A 127 -16.31 2.45 7.85
CA VAL A 127 -16.43 2.71 9.27
C VAL A 127 -17.81 3.32 9.52
N LYS A 128 -18.66 2.57 10.23
CA LYS A 128 -19.97 3.05 10.67
C LYS A 128 -19.82 3.85 11.95
N THR A 129 -20.51 4.99 12.01
CA THR A 129 -20.58 5.87 13.17
C THR A 129 -22.04 6.17 13.49
N SER A 130 -22.28 6.90 14.58
CA SER A 130 -23.63 7.37 14.91
C SER A 130 -24.23 8.39 13.92
N GLU A 131 -23.42 9.01 13.05
CA GLU A 131 -23.85 10.09 12.13
C GLU A 131 -23.60 9.76 10.64
N GLY A 132 -23.11 8.56 10.35
CA GLY A 132 -22.98 8.06 8.99
C GLY A 132 -21.82 7.11 8.81
N ILE A 133 -21.35 7.01 7.58
CA ILE A 133 -20.30 6.07 7.16
C ILE A 133 -19.12 6.85 6.59
N ILE A 134 -17.92 6.48 7.00
CA ILE A 134 -16.65 6.91 6.40
C ILE A 134 -16.08 5.73 5.62
N LEU A 135 -15.81 5.93 4.33
CA LEU A 135 -15.08 4.96 3.52
C LEU A 135 -13.57 5.23 3.56
N ILE A 136 -12.76 4.17 3.53
CA ILE A 136 -11.34 4.20 3.24
C ILE A 136 -11.14 3.44 1.94
N ASP A 137 -10.70 4.17 0.92
CA ASP A 137 -10.62 3.77 -0.49
C ASP A 137 -11.97 3.41 -1.13
N THR A 138 -11.95 3.20 -2.45
CA THR A 138 -13.16 2.90 -3.25
C THR A 138 -12.95 1.84 -4.32
N GLY A 139 -11.74 1.29 -4.43
CA GLY A 139 -11.41 0.33 -5.47
C GLY A 139 -11.55 0.89 -6.89
N TYR A 140 -11.81 -0.04 -7.81
CA TYR A 140 -12.06 0.26 -9.22
C TYR A 140 -13.51 0.68 -9.48
N ASP A 141 -13.73 1.53 -10.49
CA ASP A 141 -15.05 1.99 -10.93
C ASP A 141 -15.99 0.85 -11.36
N TYR A 142 -15.45 -0.21 -11.98
CA TYR A 142 -16.27 -1.35 -12.42
C TYR A 142 -16.82 -2.19 -11.26
N SER A 143 -16.19 -2.11 -10.08
CA SER A 143 -16.58 -2.90 -8.90
C SER A 143 -17.24 -2.04 -7.82
N ALA A 144 -17.00 -0.73 -7.80
CA ALA A 144 -17.44 0.19 -6.74
C ALA A 144 -18.95 0.11 -6.44
N LYS A 145 -19.81 0.09 -7.47
CA LYS A 145 -21.25 -0.07 -7.25
C LYS A 145 -21.56 -1.38 -6.53
N GLU A 146 -21.07 -2.49 -7.05
CA GLU A 146 -21.42 -3.80 -6.50
C GLU A 146 -20.81 -4.03 -5.11
N LEU A 147 -19.52 -3.77 -4.96
CA LEU A 147 -18.82 -4.03 -3.71
C LEU A 147 -19.20 -3.05 -2.60
N ILE A 148 -19.41 -1.77 -2.92
CA ILE A 148 -19.72 -0.74 -1.91
C ILE A 148 -21.22 -0.57 -1.74
N THR A 149 -21.95 -0.22 -2.81
CA THR A 149 -23.38 0.12 -2.69
C THR A 149 -24.22 -1.11 -2.39
N ASP A 150 -24.08 -2.15 -3.21
CA ASP A 150 -24.86 -3.37 -3.03
C ASP A 150 -24.32 -4.16 -1.83
N GLY A 151 -23.01 -4.08 -1.55
CA GLY A 151 -22.39 -4.68 -0.36
C GLY A 151 -22.87 -4.09 0.97
N LEU A 152 -22.94 -2.76 1.11
CA LEU A 152 -23.50 -2.11 2.31
C LEU A 152 -24.97 -2.51 2.52
N LYS A 153 -25.79 -2.49 1.45
CA LYS A 153 -27.19 -2.95 1.52
C LYS A 153 -27.30 -4.39 1.97
N LYS A 154 -26.45 -5.27 1.46
CA LYS A 154 -26.41 -6.69 1.84
C LYS A 154 -26.08 -6.89 3.31
N LEU A 155 -25.29 -5.98 3.89
CA LEU A 155 -24.94 -5.96 5.31
C LEU A 155 -25.96 -5.21 6.19
N GLY A 156 -27.08 -4.75 5.61
CA GLY A 156 -28.14 -4.04 6.33
C GLY A 156 -27.83 -2.56 6.60
N GLU A 157 -26.81 -2.01 5.94
CA GLU A 157 -26.47 -0.59 6.02
C GLU A 157 -27.05 0.20 4.85
N ASP A 158 -27.29 1.50 5.06
CA ASP A 158 -27.78 2.41 4.04
C ASP A 158 -26.61 3.17 3.38
N PRO A 159 -26.31 2.93 2.08
CA PRO A 159 -25.27 3.66 1.36
C PRO A 159 -25.49 5.19 1.32
N ALA A 160 -26.72 5.70 1.47
CA ALA A 160 -26.95 7.14 1.57
C ALA A 160 -26.39 7.77 2.85
N GLN A 161 -25.93 6.95 3.80
CA GLN A 161 -25.21 7.40 4.99
C GLN A 161 -23.72 7.64 4.75
N ILE A 162 -23.16 7.35 3.56
CA ILE A 162 -21.76 7.67 3.26
C ILE A 162 -21.56 9.20 3.28
N LYS A 163 -20.74 9.70 4.21
CA LYS A 163 -20.44 11.13 4.38
C LYS A 163 -19.06 11.51 3.87
N TYR A 164 -18.07 10.64 4.10
CA TYR A 164 -16.67 10.90 3.76
C TYR A 164 -16.05 9.69 3.06
N VAL A 165 -15.09 9.96 2.17
CA VAL A 165 -14.20 8.98 1.57
C VAL A 165 -12.78 9.46 1.79
N ILE A 166 -11.95 8.67 2.47
CA ILE A 166 -10.52 8.89 2.59
C ILE A 166 -9.84 8.05 1.51
N LEU A 167 -9.15 8.70 0.57
CA LEU A 167 -8.33 8.01 -0.42
C LEU A 167 -6.91 7.91 0.12
N SER A 168 -6.43 6.68 0.28
CA SER A 168 -5.10 6.39 0.83
C SER A 168 -4.00 6.93 -0.06
N HIS A 169 -4.14 6.83 -1.39
CA HIS A 169 -3.19 7.40 -2.34
C HIS A 169 -3.77 7.54 -3.77
N ASN A 170 -3.02 8.19 -4.66
CA ASN A 170 -3.46 8.57 -6.01
C ASN A 170 -3.36 7.49 -7.10
N HIS A 171 -3.67 6.22 -6.81
CA HIS A 171 -3.68 5.18 -7.85
C HIS A 171 -5.08 4.63 -8.10
N GLY A 172 -5.35 4.24 -9.35
CA GLY A 172 -6.68 3.85 -9.78
C GLY A 172 -7.33 2.69 -9.01
N ASP A 173 -6.52 1.78 -8.47
CA ASP A 173 -6.97 0.73 -7.56
C ASP A 173 -7.54 1.25 -6.23
N ARG A 174 -7.39 2.54 -5.94
CA ARG A 174 -7.92 3.21 -4.74
C ARG A 174 -9.07 4.15 -5.06
N TYR A 175 -8.92 4.99 -6.09
CA TYR A 175 -9.80 6.14 -6.29
C TYR A 175 -10.77 6.03 -7.47
N PHE A 176 -10.67 5.05 -8.37
CA PHE A 176 -11.54 5.02 -9.55
C PHE A 176 -13.03 4.91 -9.19
N GLY A 177 -13.37 4.28 -8.07
CA GLY A 177 -14.74 4.31 -7.53
C GLY A 177 -15.19 5.64 -6.94
N ALA A 178 -14.28 6.56 -6.60
CA ALA A 178 -14.56 7.74 -5.80
C ALA A 178 -15.50 8.73 -6.48
N LYS A 179 -15.37 8.91 -7.81
CA LYS A 179 -16.28 9.78 -8.56
C LYS A 179 -17.72 9.27 -8.50
N TYR A 180 -17.93 7.96 -8.66
CA TYR A 180 -19.26 7.35 -8.54
C TYR A 180 -19.86 7.62 -7.15
N ILE A 181 -19.08 7.44 -6.09
CA ILE A 181 -19.52 7.68 -4.71
C ILE A 181 -19.83 9.18 -4.50
N GLN A 182 -18.97 10.07 -4.97
CA GLN A 182 -19.14 11.51 -4.86
C GLN A 182 -20.40 11.99 -5.60
N ASP A 183 -20.63 11.52 -6.83
CA ASP A 183 -21.77 11.93 -7.64
C ASP A 183 -23.09 11.33 -7.12
N THR A 184 -23.06 10.10 -6.59
CA THR A 184 -24.27 9.39 -6.13
C THR A 184 -24.68 9.80 -4.71
N TYR A 185 -23.72 9.81 -3.78
CA TYR A 185 -23.99 9.98 -2.34
C TYR A 185 -23.63 11.37 -1.81
N LYS A 186 -23.01 12.22 -2.64
CA LYS A 186 -22.54 13.56 -2.26
C LYS A 186 -21.53 13.52 -1.11
N ALA A 187 -20.84 12.39 -0.97
CA ALA A 187 -19.78 12.21 0.01
C ALA A 187 -18.62 13.17 -0.27
N ARG A 188 -18.01 13.70 0.78
CA ARG A 188 -16.82 14.53 0.68
C ARG A 188 -15.59 13.65 0.46
N ILE A 189 -14.76 14.02 -0.51
CA ILE A 189 -13.56 13.23 -0.86
C ILE A 189 -12.34 13.88 -0.22
N ILE A 190 -11.61 13.10 0.58
CA ILE A 190 -10.43 13.51 1.31
C ILE A 190 -9.22 12.80 0.68
N MET A 191 -8.25 13.59 0.24
CA MET A 191 -6.94 13.12 -0.21
C MET A 191 -5.90 14.18 0.14
N SER A 192 -4.61 13.83 0.17
CA SER A 192 -3.55 14.79 0.49
C SER A 192 -3.30 15.74 -0.68
N GLU A 193 -2.69 16.90 -0.41
CA GLU A 193 -2.41 17.89 -1.46
C GLU A 193 -1.44 17.36 -2.52
N GLY A 194 -0.42 16.61 -2.09
CA GLY A 194 0.55 16.00 -3.00
C GLY A 194 -0.11 15.02 -3.97
N ASP A 195 -1.07 14.24 -3.48
CA ASP A 195 -1.76 13.23 -4.28
C ASP A 195 -2.87 13.83 -5.15
N TRP A 196 -3.56 14.89 -4.70
CA TRP A 196 -4.41 15.69 -5.58
C TRP A 196 -3.62 16.25 -6.77
N THR A 197 -2.43 16.80 -6.49
CA THR A 197 -1.55 17.38 -7.51
C THR A 197 -1.04 16.32 -8.47
N ALA A 198 -0.64 15.16 -7.95
CA ALA A 198 -0.14 14.06 -8.77
C ALA A 198 -1.25 13.43 -9.62
N MET A 199 -2.44 13.20 -9.07
CA MET A 199 -3.60 12.72 -9.82
C MET A 199 -4.00 13.68 -10.95
N ALA A 200 -3.95 14.99 -10.71
CA ALA A 200 -4.26 15.98 -11.74
C ALA A 200 -3.31 15.92 -12.94
N LYS A 201 -2.05 15.54 -12.72
CA LYS A 201 -0.99 15.45 -13.74
C LYS A 201 -0.85 14.06 -14.36
N SER A 202 -1.49 13.03 -13.80
CA SER A 202 -1.33 11.66 -14.30
C SER A 202 -1.99 11.47 -15.66
N ASN A 203 -1.59 10.41 -16.36
CA ASN A 203 -2.23 9.96 -17.60
C ASN A 203 -3.39 8.99 -17.36
N GLU A 204 -3.82 8.80 -16.11
CA GLU A 204 -5.00 7.99 -15.79
C GLU A 204 -6.30 8.64 -16.31
N PRO A 205 -7.34 7.85 -16.62
CA PRO A 205 -8.60 8.35 -17.14
C PRO A 205 -9.17 9.52 -16.34
N VAL A 206 -9.32 10.67 -17.00
CA VAL A 206 -9.83 11.91 -16.40
C VAL A 206 -11.29 11.76 -15.98
N GLU A 207 -12.03 10.90 -16.67
CA GLU A 207 -13.44 10.60 -16.47
C GLU A 207 -13.72 9.93 -15.13
N LEU A 208 -12.71 9.28 -14.53
CA LEU A 208 -12.83 8.59 -13.23
C LEU A 208 -12.35 9.45 -12.06
N ARG A 209 -11.80 10.65 -12.31
CA ARG A 209 -11.28 11.51 -11.24
C ARG A 209 -12.44 12.12 -10.45
N PRO A 210 -12.46 12.02 -9.11
CA PRO A 210 -13.37 12.80 -8.29
C PRO A 210 -13.01 14.29 -8.40
N LYS A 211 -13.99 15.16 -8.14
CA LYS A 211 -13.73 16.59 -7.97
C LYS A 211 -12.88 16.78 -6.71
N LYS A 212 -11.83 17.60 -6.82
CA LYS A 212 -11.03 18.04 -5.67
C LYS A 212 -11.95 18.67 -4.63
N ASP A 213 -11.76 18.25 -3.39
CA ASP A 213 -12.63 18.62 -2.29
C ASP A 213 -11.81 18.91 -1.02
N MET A 214 -11.64 17.92 -0.14
CA MET A 214 -10.94 18.11 1.12
C MET A 214 -9.47 17.71 1.00
N VAL A 215 -8.60 18.51 1.64
CA VAL A 215 -7.16 18.27 1.70
C VAL A 215 -6.81 17.72 3.08
N ALA A 216 -6.29 16.50 3.12
CA ALA A 216 -5.78 15.92 4.35
C ALA A 216 -4.46 16.58 4.78
N THR A 217 -4.32 16.87 6.06
CA THR A 217 -3.07 17.29 6.68
C THR A 217 -2.55 16.22 7.64
N ASP A 218 -1.27 16.29 7.97
CA ASP A 218 -0.66 15.35 8.89
C ASP A 218 -1.23 15.50 10.31
N GLY A 219 -1.64 14.38 10.92
CA GLY A 219 -2.32 14.36 12.22
C GLY A 219 -3.77 14.85 12.19
N MET A 220 -4.37 15.05 11.00
CA MET A 220 -5.75 15.51 10.86
C MET A 220 -6.71 14.54 11.55
N LYS A 221 -7.61 15.08 12.38
CA LYS A 221 -8.71 14.34 12.99
C LYS A 221 -9.96 14.50 12.16
N LEU A 222 -10.52 13.39 11.70
CA LEU A 222 -11.83 13.33 11.04
C LEU A 222 -12.85 12.77 12.02
N ALA A 223 -13.65 13.66 12.61
CA ALA A 223 -14.76 13.27 13.49
C ALA A 223 -16.07 13.18 12.69
N LEU A 224 -16.84 12.12 12.93
CA LEU A 224 -18.22 11.97 12.47
C LEU A 224 -19.00 11.23 13.56
N GLY A 225 -19.92 11.92 14.24
CA GLY A 225 -20.61 11.38 15.41
C GLY A 225 -19.66 10.91 16.51
N ASP A 226 -19.85 9.69 16.98
CA ASP A 226 -19.13 9.08 18.09
C ASP A 226 -17.71 8.55 17.75
N THR A 227 -17.25 8.73 16.51
CA THR A 227 -16.01 8.14 16.02
C THR A 227 -15.09 9.21 15.45
N THR A 228 -13.79 9.14 15.78
CA THR A 228 -12.75 10.03 15.24
C THR A 228 -11.61 9.20 14.66
N LEU A 229 -11.40 9.30 13.34
CA LEU A 229 -10.24 8.75 12.66
C LEU A 229 -9.09 9.77 12.70
N THR A 230 -7.84 9.30 12.66
CA THR A 230 -6.67 10.18 12.54
C THR A 230 -5.86 9.81 11.30
N LEU A 231 -5.60 10.81 10.46
CA LEU A 231 -4.92 10.69 9.17
C LEU A 231 -3.49 11.20 9.29
N TYR A 232 -2.53 10.46 8.77
CA TYR A 232 -1.11 10.81 8.78
C TYR A 232 -0.54 10.76 7.37
N ILE A 233 0.27 11.76 7.04
CA ILE A 233 0.94 11.82 5.74
C ILE A 233 2.21 10.95 5.82
N THR A 234 2.25 9.89 5.02
CA THR A 234 3.28 8.85 4.99
C THR A 234 3.81 8.64 3.58
N PRO A 235 4.55 9.62 3.03
CA PRO A 235 5.01 9.62 1.64
C PRO A 235 5.98 8.47 1.31
N GLY A 236 6.15 8.20 0.02
CA GLY A 236 7.16 7.27 -0.53
C GLY A 236 6.57 6.32 -1.56
N HIS A 237 5.38 5.78 -1.30
CA HIS A 237 4.59 5.07 -2.30
C HIS A 237 4.02 6.03 -3.37
N THR A 238 3.52 7.17 -2.90
CA THR A 238 3.11 8.35 -3.69
C THR A 238 3.57 9.61 -2.95
N PRO A 239 3.52 10.80 -3.58
CA PRO A 239 4.07 12.03 -3.01
C PRO A 239 3.55 12.37 -1.61
N ALA A 240 2.31 12.01 -1.29
CA ALA A 240 1.74 12.27 0.02
C ALA A 240 0.67 11.24 0.44
N THR A 241 0.97 9.93 0.28
CA THR A 241 0.13 8.83 0.79
C THR A 241 -0.39 9.08 2.20
N ILE A 242 -1.63 8.69 2.49
CA ILE A 242 -2.30 8.77 3.79
C ILE A 242 -2.33 7.39 4.47
N SER A 243 -1.81 7.30 5.68
CA SER A 243 -2.05 6.18 6.59
C SER A 243 -3.03 6.60 7.70
N THR A 244 -3.89 5.69 8.14
CA THR A 244 -5.07 6.04 8.97
C THR A 244 -5.14 5.17 10.23
N LEU A 245 -5.46 5.80 11.37
CA LEU A 245 -5.87 5.11 12.59
C LEU A 245 -7.39 5.12 12.73
N VAL A 246 -7.97 3.96 13.05
CA VAL A 246 -9.41 3.73 13.08
C VAL A 246 -9.80 3.13 14.44
N PRO A 247 -10.64 3.80 15.25
CA PRO A 247 -11.22 3.19 16.45
C PRO A 247 -12.19 2.05 16.08
N LEU A 248 -12.02 0.89 16.71
CA LEU A 248 -12.78 -0.33 16.44
C LEU A 248 -13.48 -0.85 17.70
N LYS A 249 -14.65 -1.48 17.51
CA LYS A 249 -15.49 -2.00 18.59
C LYS A 249 -15.77 -3.48 18.37
N ASP A 250 -15.53 -4.31 19.37
CA ASP A 250 -15.88 -5.74 19.38
C ASP A 250 -16.63 -6.04 20.69
N GLY A 251 -17.95 -5.83 20.69
CA GLY A 251 -18.76 -5.81 21.90
C GLY A 251 -18.28 -4.75 22.89
N SER A 252 -17.88 -5.18 24.08
CA SER A 252 -17.30 -4.30 25.10
C SER A 252 -15.83 -3.96 24.85
N GLU A 253 -15.13 -4.73 24.02
CA GLU A 253 -13.71 -4.50 23.73
C GLU A 253 -13.53 -3.32 22.77
N ARG A 254 -12.37 -2.66 22.90
CA ARG A 254 -11.98 -1.50 22.09
C ARG A 254 -10.60 -1.76 21.53
N HIS A 255 -10.49 -1.57 20.22
CA HIS A 255 -9.28 -1.79 19.46
C HIS A 255 -8.94 -0.55 18.64
N VAL A 256 -7.70 -0.49 18.14
CA VAL A 256 -7.29 0.53 17.18
C VAL A 256 -6.73 -0.17 15.95
N GLY A 257 -7.43 0.02 14.83
CA GLY A 257 -6.99 -0.40 13.50
C GLY A 257 -5.97 0.58 12.93
N ALA A 258 -4.96 0.06 12.26
CA ALA A 258 -3.99 0.83 11.50
C ALA A 258 -4.03 0.43 10.02
N VAL A 259 -4.27 1.41 9.16
CA VAL A 259 -4.18 1.28 7.70
C VAL A 259 -2.85 1.87 7.26
N TRP A 260 -1.99 1.06 6.66
CA TRP A 260 -0.79 1.54 5.98
C TRP A 260 -1.12 1.84 4.52
N GLY A 261 -0.94 3.10 4.13
CA GLY A 261 -1.58 3.64 2.94
C GLY A 261 -0.98 3.28 1.59
N GLY A 262 0.17 2.61 1.51
CA GLY A 262 0.80 2.33 0.20
C GLY A 262 1.88 1.26 0.24
N ILE A 263 1.86 0.34 -0.73
CA ILE A 263 2.80 -0.79 -0.80
C ILE A 263 3.78 -0.60 -1.94
N ASN A 264 5.06 -0.84 -1.64
CA ASN A 264 6.23 -0.52 -2.46
C ASN A 264 6.49 0.99 -2.64
N PRO A 265 7.74 1.42 -2.77
CA PRO A 265 8.05 2.79 -3.14
C PRO A 265 7.79 3.01 -4.64
N SER A 266 7.38 4.20 -5.05
CA SER A 266 7.23 4.53 -6.48
C SER A 266 7.99 5.80 -6.85
N LEU A 267 8.97 5.68 -7.74
CA LEU A 267 9.69 6.85 -8.30
C LEU A 267 8.86 7.58 -9.37
N THR A 268 8.13 6.82 -10.19
CA THR A 268 7.32 7.34 -11.29
C THR A 268 6.16 6.39 -11.55
N ARG A 269 4.93 6.92 -11.70
CA ARG A 269 3.73 6.14 -12.03
C ARG A 269 2.77 6.97 -12.88
N TYR A 270 2.16 6.34 -13.89
CA TYR A 270 1.17 6.97 -14.78
C TYR A 270 1.61 8.32 -15.36
N GLY A 271 2.85 8.37 -15.88
CA GLY A 271 3.43 9.59 -16.47
C GLY A 271 3.85 10.68 -15.47
N VAL A 272 3.71 10.45 -14.16
CA VAL A 272 4.12 11.41 -13.12
C VAL A 272 5.36 10.91 -12.40
N ARG A 273 6.41 11.74 -12.38
CA ARG A 273 7.58 11.51 -11.53
C ARG A 273 7.30 12.06 -10.12
N TYR A 274 7.38 11.20 -9.11
CA TYR A 274 7.07 11.54 -7.71
C TYR A 274 8.29 12.08 -6.97
N TYR A 275 9.47 11.54 -7.23
CA TYR A 275 10.72 11.88 -6.54
C TYR A 275 11.87 12.10 -7.52
N LYS A 276 12.96 12.71 -7.06
CA LYS A 276 14.14 12.96 -7.90
C LYS A 276 14.82 11.66 -8.32
N ASN A 277 14.96 10.70 -7.42
CA ASN A 277 15.71 9.45 -7.62
C ASN A 277 15.26 8.37 -6.61
N TRP A 278 15.78 7.14 -6.73
CA TRP A 278 15.44 6.06 -5.81
C TRP A 278 15.95 6.32 -4.39
N GLU A 279 17.11 6.97 -4.23
CA GLU A 279 17.67 7.28 -2.92
C GLU A 279 16.72 8.14 -2.08
N GLU A 280 16.18 9.22 -2.66
CA GLU A 280 15.18 10.07 -2.02
C GLU A 280 13.90 9.29 -1.71
N THR A 281 13.42 8.50 -2.66
CA THR A 281 12.19 7.70 -2.49
C THR A 281 12.34 6.72 -1.33
N PHE A 282 13.42 5.94 -1.28
CA PHE A 282 13.63 4.91 -0.26
C PHE A 282 13.85 5.52 1.13
N LYS A 283 14.65 6.59 1.24
CA LYS A 283 14.81 7.31 2.51
C LYS A 283 13.47 7.86 3.02
N THR A 284 12.67 8.43 2.13
CA THR A 284 11.33 8.96 2.45
C THR A 284 10.37 7.87 2.92
N TRP A 285 10.34 6.74 2.19
CA TRP A 285 9.41 5.65 2.50
C TRP A 285 9.81 4.93 3.79
N SER A 286 11.10 4.64 3.99
CA SER A 286 11.62 4.04 5.24
C SER A 286 11.32 4.93 6.46
N ALA A 287 11.56 6.24 6.35
CA ALA A 287 11.24 7.19 7.42
C ALA A 287 9.74 7.24 7.71
N SER A 288 8.89 7.22 6.68
CA SER A 288 7.43 7.19 6.84
C SER A 288 6.95 5.92 7.53
N THR A 289 7.51 4.76 7.18
CA THR A 289 7.17 3.49 7.82
C THR A 289 7.59 3.45 9.28
N ALA A 290 8.83 3.86 9.59
CA ALA A 290 9.32 3.94 10.98
C ALA A 290 8.44 4.88 11.82
N ARG A 291 8.14 6.07 11.28
CA ARG A 291 7.29 7.07 11.93
C ARG A 291 5.88 6.52 12.19
N PHE A 292 5.24 5.92 11.19
CA PHE A 292 3.88 5.41 11.35
C PHE A 292 3.83 4.21 12.30
N GLN A 293 4.85 3.35 12.31
CA GLN A 293 4.97 2.26 13.28
C GLN A 293 5.00 2.79 14.72
N GLU A 294 5.77 3.85 15.00
CA GLU A 294 5.75 4.50 16.30
C GLU A 294 4.40 5.13 16.65
N ILE A 295 3.76 5.81 15.69
CA ILE A 295 2.44 6.42 15.87
C ILE A 295 1.39 5.36 16.21
N ALA A 296 1.36 4.26 15.45
CA ALA A 296 0.44 3.15 15.67
C ALA A 296 0.70 2.50 17.05
N ALA A 297 1.97 2.28 17.42
CA ALA A 297 2.32 1.75 18.73
C ALA A 297 1.89 2.67 19.88
N LYS A 298 2.13 3.99 19.77
CA LYS A 298 1.71 4.99 20.77
C LYS A 298 0.20 5.09 20.90
N ALA A 299 -0.54 4.89 19.81
CA ALA A 299 -2.00 4.87 19.80
C ALA A 299 -2.59 3.55 20.34
N GLY A 300 -1.75 2.54 20.65
CA GLY A 300 -2.22 1.24 21.08
C GLY A 300 -2.83 0.39 19.96
N ALA A 301 -2.46 0.66 18.70
CA ALA A 301 -2.94 -0.13 17.57
C ALA A 301 -2.52 -1.59 17.69
N ASP A 302 -3.49 -2.47 17.44
CA ASP A 302 -3.37 -3.92 17.57
C ASP A 302 -3.95 -4.67 16.37
N THR A 303 -4.54 -3.95 15.41
CA THR A 303 -5.23 -4.52 14.26
C THR A 303 -4.66 -3.89 13.00
N TYR A 304 -4.15 -4.71 12.07
CA TYR A 304 -3.78 -4.22 10.75
C TYR A 304 -4.98 -4.30 9.81
N LEU A 305 -5.33 -3.17 9.20
CA LEU A 305 -6.39 -3.07 8.20
C LEU A 305 -5.74 -2.87 6.83
N THR A 306 -5.49 -3.99 6.13
CA THR A 306 -4.79 -3.96 4.84
C THR A 306 -5.58 -3.21 3.77
N ILE A 307 -4.87 -2.55 2.85
CA ILE A 307 -5.42 -2.03 1.60
C ILE A 307 -5.37 -3.06 0.45
N HIS A 308 -4.61 -4.15 0.61
CA HIS A 308 -4.55 -5.27 -0.32
C HIS A 308 -4.64 -6.60 0.44
N PRO A 309 -5.75 -7.35 0.33
CA PRO A 309 -5.99 -8.57 1.10
C PRO A 309 -4.93 -9.66 0.92
N PHE A 310 -4.26 -9.67 -0.22
CA PHE A 310 -3.18 -10.60 -0.57
C PHE A 310 -1.97 -10.59 0.40
N TYR A 311 -1.65 -9.45 1.03
CA TYR A 311 -0.38 -9.34 1.79
C TYR A 311 -0.45 -9.90 3.21
N ASP A 312 -1.63 -10.01 3.79
CA ASP A 312 -1.81 -10.38 5.19
C ASP A 312 -2.91 -11.42 5.41
N ASN A 313 -3.37 -12.08 4.34
CA ASN A 313 -4.43 -13.08 4.33
C ASN A 313 -5.73 -12.54 4.97
N ALA A 314 -6.11 -11.30 4.60
CA ALA A 314 -7.29 -10.66 5.18
C ALA A 314 -8.57 -11.45 4.91
N LEU A 315 -8.74 -12.04 3.72
CA LEU A 315 -9.97 -12.77 3.39
C LEU A 315 -10.13 -14.03 4.24
N GLU A 316 -9.06 -14.73 4.55
CA GLU A 316 -9.06 -15.89 5.43
C GLU A 316 -9.44 -15.49 6.87
N LYS A 317 -8.86 -14.40 7.38
CA LYS A 317 -9.18 -13.86 8.71
C LYS A 317 -10.63 -13.37 8.78
N ILE A 318 -11.13 -12.71 7.73
CA ILE A 318 -12.52 -12.27 7.62
C ILE A 318 -13.46 -13.47 7.52
N HIS A 319 -13.11 -14.49 6.75
CA HIS A 319 -13.89 -15.71 6.64
C HIS A 319 -14.01 -16.44 7.99
N ALA A 320 -12.92 -16.48 8.77
CA ALA A 320 -12.89 -17.10 10.09
C ALA A 320 -13.88 -16.48 11.09
N LEU A 321 -14.27 -15.21 10.92
CA LEU A 321 -15.27 -14.55 11.79
C LEU A 321 -16.62 -15.27 11.81
N LYS A 322 -17.00 -15.95 10.72
CA LYS A 322 -18.26 -16.72 10.64
C LYS A 322 -18.29 -17.92 11.58
N TYR A 323 -17.12 -18.35 12.06
CA TYR A 323 -16.92 -19.52 12.90
C TYR A 323 -16.42 -19.16 14.31
N ARG A 324 -16.17 -17.87 14.57
CA ARG A 324 -15.72 -17.37 15.87
C ARG A 324 -16.82 -17.56 16.91
N LYS A 325 -16.50 -18.20 18.04
CA LYS A 325 -17.44 -18.37 19.16
C LYS A 325 -17.33 -17.18 20.12
N PRO A 326 -18.38 -16.92 20.94
CA PRO A 326 -18.29 -15.94 22.02
C PRO A 326 -17.06 -16.20 22.92
N GLY A 327 -16.22 -15.18 23.10
CA GLY A 327 -14.99 -15.26 23.90
C GLY A 327 -13.74 -15.71 23.15
N ASP A 328 -13.85 -16.21 21.91
CA ASP A 328 -12.67 -16.51 21.09
C ASP A 328 -11.96 -15.20 20.68
N PRO A 329 -10.62 -15.20 20.53
CA PRO A 329 -9.88 -14.05 20.02
C PRO A 329 -10.39 -13.58 18.66
N HIS A 330 -10.43 -12.27 18.44
CA HIS A 330 -10.79 -11.70 17.14
C HIS A 330 -9.67 -11.97 16.11
N PRO A 331 -9.93 -12.66 14.97
CA PRO A 331 -8.89 -13.08 14.02
C PRO A 331 -8.03 -11.97 13.41
N LEU A 332 -8.55 -10.74 13.38
CA LEU A 332 -7.80 -9.57 12.89
C LEU A 332 -7.03 -8.82 14.01
N VAL A 333 -7.32 -9.07 15.29
CA VAL A 333 -6.63 -8.42 16.42
C VAL A 333 -5.33 -9.18 16.69
N ASN A 334 -4.22 -8.63 16.20
CA ASN A 334 -2.89 -9.16 16.40
C ASN A 334 -1.82 -8.06 16.27
N LYS A 335 -1.37 -7.56 17.43
CA LYS A 335 -0.34 -6.52 17.52
C LYS A 335 1.02 -6.94 16.95
N ASP A 336 1.41 -8.20 17.11
CA ASP A 336 2.67 -8.73 16.53
C ASP A 336 2.58 -8.70 15.00
N ASN A 337 1.44 -9.10 14.42
CA ASN A 337 1.23 -9.08 12.98
C ASN A 337 1.32 -7.66 12.40
N LEU A 338 0.66 -6.67 13.03
CA LEU A 338 0.76 -5.26 12.63
C LEU A 338 2.22 -4.77 12.67
N ASN A 339 2.93 -5.03 13.76
CA ASN A 339 4.31 -4.62 13.90
C ASN A 339 5.23 -5.28 12.87
N ARG A 340 5.08 -6.59 12.64
CA ARG A 340 5.84 -7.33 11.64
C ARG A 340 5.59 -6.83 10.22
N PHE A 341 4.35 -6.49 9.89
CA PHE A 341 3.99 -5.93 8.58
C PHE A 341 4.80 -4.65 8.29
N LEU A 342 4.81 -3.70 9.23
CA LEU A 342 5.56 -2.46 9.09
C LEU A 342 7.08 -2.69 9.14
N THR A 343 7.56 -3.63 9.97
CA THR A 343 8.98 -4.01 10.00
C THR A 343 9.45 -4.56 8.65
N ILE A 344 8.69 -5.44 8.01
CA ILE A 344 9.05 -5.98 6.68
C ILE A 344 9.17 -4.84 5.67
N ILE A 345 8.20 -3.92 5.64
CA ILE A 345 8.23 -2.78 4.72
C ILE A 345 9.49 -1.94 4.93
N LYS A 346 9.77 -1.55 6.18
CA LYS A 346 10.94 -0.74 6.51
C LYS A 346 12.24 -1.45 6.12
N GLU A 347 12.43 -2.68 6.58
CA GLU A 347 13.68 -3.41 6.36
C GLU A 347 13.86 -3.78 4.88
N CYS A 348 12.82 -4.17 4.15
CA CYS A 348 12.93 -4.36 2.69
C CYS A 348 13.31 -3.05 1.98
N THR A 349 12.82 -1.90 2.43
CA THR A 349 13.17 -0.58 1.87
C THR A 349 14.63 -0.22 2.16
N ASP A 350 15.09 -0.43 3.39
CA ASP A 350 16.48 -0.19 3.77
C ASP A 350 17.43 -1.13 3.03
N ALA A 351 17.02 -2.38 2.77
CA ALA A 351 17.75 -3.30 1.89
C ALA A 351 17.86 -2.73 0.47
N GLN A 352 16.77 -2.20 -0.10
CA GLN A 352 16.81 -1.56 -1.42
C GLN A 352 17.74 -0.33 -1.45
N LEU A 353 17.69 0.50 -0.41
CA LEU A 353 18.59 1.66 -0.27
C LEU A 353 20.05 1.23 -0.18
N ALA A 354 20.37 0.20 0.59
CA ALA A 354 21.73 -0.34 0.71
C ALA A 354 22.27 -0.87 -0.63
N ARG A 355 21.40 -1.40 -1.50
CA ARG A 355 21.81 -1.91 -2.82
C ARG A 355 22.23 -0.80 -3.80
N ILE A 356 21.80 0.44 -3.59
CA ILE A 356 22.06 1.58 -4.48
C ILE A 356 23.04 2.62 -3.89
N SER A 357 23.38 2.52 -2.61
CA SER A 357 24.18 3.54 -1.88
C SER A 357 25.67 3.22 -1.81
N SER A 358 26.19 2.36 -2.70
CA SER A 358 27.58 1.88 -2.70
C SER A 358 28.41 2.44 -3.84
#